data_AF-A0A1V5K624-F1
#
_entry.id   AF-A0A1V5K624-F1
#
_cell.length_a   1.000
_cell.length_b   1.000
_cell.length_c   1.000
_cell.angle_alpha   90.00
_cell.angle_beta   90.00
_cell.angle_gamma   90.00
#
_symmetry.space_group_name_H-M   'P 1'
#
loop_
_entity.id
_entity.type
_entity.pdbx_description
1 polymer ?
#
loop_
_entity_poly.entity_id
_entity_poly.type
_entity_poly.pdbx_seq_one_letter_code
_entity_poly.pdbx_strand_id
1 'polypeptide(L)'
;MYSCLIQDSVVYIRDSSGAVSEQTLAMLEPMLDADDGVQQLSKYQVLCRTGWTQFGAVLRRKLWEVEPLYQIKTRSGQVSLTGQHTLPVRRGMEELVVPASAVRAGDSLLVLDKPKLGKKAPPLGEQMAFRPYGVLESRKYTGYEGNVYQVDTEDGTLVVNGLLVSCSGSSWELPK
;
A
#
# COMPACT_ATOMS: atom_id res chain seq x y z
N MET A 1 0.12 -17.31 5.53
CA MET A 1 0.84 -16.20 6.18
C MET A 1 0.37 -14.93 5.48
N TYR A 2 -0.15 -13.94 6.22
CA TYR A 2 -0.98 -12.87 5.64
C TYR A 2 -0.16 -11.66 5.20
N SER A 3 -0.59 -11.03 4.12
CA SER A 3 -0.04 -9.81 3.54
C SER A 3 -0.76 -8.60 4.13
N CYS A 4 -0.15 -7.89 5.09
CA CYS A 4 -0.84 -6.82 5.82
C CYS A 4 0.01 -5.56 5.96
N LEU A 5 -0.69 -4.43 6.03
CA LEU A 5 -0.20 -3.08 6.31
C LEU A 5 -0.64 -2.68 7.72
N ILE A 6 0.16 -1.85 8.40
CA ILE A 6 -0.20 -1.35 9.75
C ILE A 6 -1.27 -0.27 9.69
N GLN A 7 -2.05 -0.07 10.75
CA GLN A 7 -3.14 0.92 10.80
C GLN A 7 -2.69 2.36 10.49
N ASP A 8 -1.44 2.70 10.82
CA ASP A 8 -0.87 4.04 10.65
C ASP A 8 -0.36 4.29 9.22
N SER A 9 -0.51 3.30 8.34
CA SER A 9 -0.18 3.42 6.91
C SER A 9 -1.10 4.45 6.27
N VAL A 10 -0.52 5.47 5.65
CA VAL A 10 -1.23 6.54 4.96
C VAL A 10 -1.54 6.11 3.53
N VAL A 11 -2.80 6.23 3.14
CA VAL A 11 -3.31 6.01 1.79
C VAL A 11 -3.95 7.29 1.25
N TYR A 12 -4.03 7.39 -0.08
CA TYR A 12 -4.80 8.44 -0.73
C TYR A 12 -6.22 7.97 -0.95
N ILE A 13 -7.18 8.79 -0.54
CA ILE A 13 -8.61 8.51 -0.63
C ILE A 13 -9.26 9.58 -1.49
N ARG A 14 -10.09 9.15 -2.43
CA ARG A 14 -11.03 10.00 -3.14
C ARG A 14 -12.44 9.63 -2.75
N ASP A 15 -13.18 10.59 -2.21
CA ASP A 15 -14.58 10.36 -1.82
C ASP A 15 -15.54 10.47 -3.01
N SER A 16 -16.82 10.17 -2.75
CA SER A 16 -17.91 10.28 -3.73
C SER A 16 -18.14 11.67 -4.31
N SER A 17 -17.67 12.75 -3.66
CA SER A 17 -17.71 14.11 -4.21
C SER A 17 -16.53 14.41 -5.14
N GLY A 18 -15.55 13.50 -5.20
CA GLY A 18 -14.32 13.65 -5.95
C GLY A 18 -13.20 14.33 -5.17
N ALA A 19 -13.42 14.68 -3.89
CA ALA A 19 -12.41 15.31 -3.04
C ALA A 19 -11.34 14.28 -2.64
N VAL A 20 -10.07 14.73 -2.65
CA VAL A 20 -8.91 13.88 -2.41
C VAL A 20 -8.27 14.25 -1.07
N SER A 21 -7.98 13.25 -0.24
CA SER A 21 -7.29 13.43 1.04
C SER A 21 -6.30 12.29 1.33
N GLU A 22 -5.33 12.55 2.21
CA GLU A 22 -4.48 11.53 2.81
C GLU A 22 -5.13 11.05 4.12
N GLN A 23 -5.30 9.75 4.29
CA GLN A 23 -5.93 9.13 5.47
C GLN A 23 -5.10 7.93 5.93
N THR A 24 -5.17 7.57 7.21
CA THR A 24 -4.60 6.31 7.69
C THR A 24 -5.56 5.15 7.47
N LEU A 25 -5.08 3.90 7.40
CA LEU A 25 -5.95 2.72 7.28
C LEU A 25 -6.91 2.55 8.47
N ALA A 26 -6.63 3.19 9.62
CA ALA A 26 -7.57 3.26 10.74
C ALA A 26 -8.92 3.91 10.37
N MET A 27 -8.99 4.70 9.29
CA MET A 27 -10.27 5.25 8.81
C MET A 27 -11.30 4.17 8.45
N LEU A 28 -10.85 2.94 8.17
CA LEU A 28 -11.69 1.83 7.74
C LEU A 28 -12.37 1.16 8.93
N GLU A 29 -11.91 1.37 10.17
CA GLU A 29 -12.48 0.74 11.37
C GLU A 29 -14.00 0.87 11.50
N PRO A 30 -14.59 2.09 11.47
CA PRO A 30 -16.04 2.23 11.60
C PRO A 30 -16.81 1.55 10.46
N MET A 31 -16.20 1.42 9.27
CA MET A 31 -16.83 0.75 8.14
C MET A 31 -16.77 -0.77 8.31
N LEU A 32 -15.66 -1.31 8.81
CA LEU A 32 -15.52 -2.75 9.05
C LEU A 32 -16.36 -3.26 10.22
N ASP A 33 -16.73 -2.39 11.16
CA ASP A 33 -17.60 -2.71 12.29
C ASP A 33 -19.09 -2.49 11.99
N ALA A 34 -19.43 -1.88 10.85
CA ALA A 34 -20.81 -1.60 10.46
C ALA A 34 -21.44 -2.75 9.67
N ASP A 35 -22.73 -2.99 9.88
CA ASP A 35 -23.50 -3.99 9.15
C ASP A 35 -23.58 -3.68 7.64
N ASP A 36 -23.52 -2.40 7.26
CA ASP A 36 -23.48 -1.91 5.88
C ASP A 36 -22.06 -1.51 5.41
N GLY A 37 -21.03 -2.08 6.04
CA GLY A 37 -19.63 -1.73 5.83
C GLY A 37 -19.16 -1.77 4.37
N VAL A 38 -19.63 -2.76 3.62
CA VAL A 38 -19.30 -2.90 2.18
C VAL A 38 -19.87 -1.72 1.38
N GLN A 39 -21.11 -1.30 1.67
CA GLN A 39 -21.73 -0.15 1.03
C GLN A 39 -21.02 1.15 1.41
N GLN A 40 -20.55 1.28 2.66
CA GLN A 40 -19.77 2.44 3.07
C GLN A 40 -18.41 2.51 2.36
N LEU A 41 -17.69 1.39 2.24
CA LEU A 41 -16.40 1.31 1.54
C LEU A 41 -16.53 1.69 0.06
N SER A 42 -17.62 1.30 -0.60
CA SER A 42 -17.86 1.60 -2.03
C SER A 42 -17.98 3.09 -2.37
N LYS A 43 -18.10 3.96 -1.36
CA LYS A 43 -18.13 5.42 -1.51
C LYS A 43 -16.73 6.03 -1.67
N TYR A 44 -15.67 5.22 -1.55
CA TYR A 44 -14.29 5.68 -1.55
C TYR A 44 -13.47 4.95 -2.61
N GLN A 45 -12.61 5.69 -3.28
CA GLN A 45 -11.57 5.15 -4.14
C GLN A 45 -10.20 5.31 -3.48
N VAL A 46 -9.29 4.39 -3.76
CA VAL A 46 -7.88 4.45 -3.37
C VAL A 46 -6.98 4.68 -4.57
N LEU A 47 -5.83 5.30 -4.32
CA LEU A 47 -4.82 5.51 -5.34
C LEU A 47 -3.92 4.28 -5.48
N CYS A 48 -3.82 3.78 -6.71
CA CYS A 48 -3.06 2.60 -7.09
C CYS A 48 -2.11 2.92 -8.24
N ARG A 49 -1.42 1.92 -8.80
CA ARG A 49 -0.44 2.12 -9.89
C ARG A 49 -1.06 2.78 -11.11
N THR A 50 -2.29 2.40 -11.47
CA THR A 50 -2.96 2.88 -12.68
C THR A 50 -3.88 4.08 -12.46
N GLY A 51 -4.06 4.53 -11.22
CA GLY A 51 -4.90 5.68 -10.87
C GLY A 51 -5.87 5.36 -9.72
N TRP A 52 -7.04 5.99 -9.74
CA TRP A 52 -8.08 5.78 -8.74
C TRP A 52 -8.86 4.49 -9.02
N THR A 53 -8.97 3.62 -8.02
CA THR A 53 -9.74 2.37 -8.09
C THR A 53 -10.58 2.16 -6.84
N GLN A 54 -11.60 1.31 -6.93
CA GLN A 54 -12.37 0.88 -5.78
C GLN A 54 -11.56 -0.07 -4.88
N PHE A 55 -11.93 -0.11 -3.60
CA PHE A 55 -11.55 -1.20 -2.72
C PHE A 55 -12.17 -2.51 -3.21
N GLY A 56 -11.41 -3.60 -3.14
CA GLY A 56 -11.92 -4.96 -3.22
C GLY A 56 -12.35 -5.43 -1.83
N ALA A 57 -11.68 -6.48 -1.33
CA ALA A 57 -11.83 -6.92 0.04
C ALA A 57 -10.90 -6.14 1.00
N VAL A 58 -11.40 -5.87 2.20
CA VAL A 58 -10.58 -5.34 3.31
C VAL A 58 -10.79 -6.23 4.52
N LEU A 59 -9.70 -6.77 5.06
CA LEU A 59 -9.71 -7.59 6.27
C LEU A 59 -8.87 -6.94 7.35
N ARG A 60 -9.38 -6.92 8.58
CA ARG A 60 -8.69 -6.42 9.77
C ARG A 60 -8.33 -7.59 10.68
N ARG A 61 -7.12 -7.56 11.25
CA ARG A 61 -6.71 -8.50 12.31
C ARG A 61 -5.68 -7.89 13.25
N LYS A 62 -5.37 -8.61 14.32
CA LYS A 62 -4.14 -8.39 15.12
C LYS A 62 -3.00 -9.24 14.57
N LEU A 63 -1.77 -8.78 14.79
CA LEU A 63 -0.58 -9.61 14.59
C LEU A 63 -0.54 -10.74 15.61
N TRP A 64 0.08 -11.86 15.26
CA TRP A 64 0.44 -12.86 16.26
C TRP A 64 1.59 -12.36 17.15
N GLU A 65 1.71 -12.90 18.37
CA GLU A 65 2.62 -12.41 19.43
C GLU A 65 4.07 -12.18 18.96
N VAL A 66 4.56 -13.04 18.07
CA VAL A 66 5.94 -12.99 17.52
C VAL A 66 5.98 -12.73 16.01
N GLU A 67 4.86 -12.33 15.42
CA GLU A 67 4.81 -12.03 13.98
C GLU A 67 5.58 -10.74 13.69
N PRO A 68 6.64 -10.80 12.86
CA PRO A 68 7.47 -9.64 12.61
C PRO A 68 6.87 -8.72 11.55
N LEU A 69 7.01 -7.42 11.79
CA LEU A 69 6.91 -6.39 10.77
C LEU A 69 8.30 -6.05 10.22
N TYR A 70 8.30 -5.58 8.98
CA TYR A 70 9.47 -5.08 8.28
C TYR A 70 9.23 -3.61 7.95
N GLN A 71 10.03 -2.74 8.55
CA GLN A 71 10.09 -1.34 8.21
C GLN A 71 11.17 -1.13 7.16
N ILE A 72 10.76 -0.73 5.96
CA ILE A 72 11.67 -0.47 4.85
C ILE A 72 11.69 1.04 4.61
N LYS A 73 12.90 1.62 4.65
CA LYS A 73 13.12 3.06 4.55
C LYS A 73 13.89 3.41 3.30
N THR A 74 13.47 4.49 2.66
CA THR A 74 14.16 5.19 1.57
C THR A 74 14.38 6.64 1.99
N ARG A 75 15.09 7.43 1.16
CA ARG A 75 15.22 8.88 1.42
C ARG A 75 13.91 9.67 1.26
N SER A 76 12.89 9.11 0.60
CA SER A 76 11.61 9.79 0.34
C SER A 76 10.47 9.32 1.25
N GLY A 77 10.66 8.26 2.02
CA GLY A 77 9.62 7.72 2.89
C GLY A 77 9.94 6.34 3.43
N GLN A 78 9.03 5.80 4.23
CA GLN A 78 9.13 4.47 4.81
C GLN A 78 7.77 3.77 4.82
N VAL A 79 7.78 2.44 4.83
CA VAL A 79 6.57 1.63 4.96
C VAL A 79 6.84 0.48 5.93
N SER A 80 5.85 0.15 6.75
CA SER A 80 5.87 -0.98 7.68
C SER A 80 4.80 -1.99 7.28
N LEU A 81 5.22 -3.23 7.02
CA LEU A 81 4.37 -4.29 6.48
C LEU A 81 4.78 -5.66 7.02
N THR A 82 3.89 -6.65 6.93
CA THR A 82 4.23 -8.04 7.31
C THR A 82 5.25 -8.61 6.34
N GLY A 83 6.05 -9.59 6.80
CA GLY A 83 7.17 -10.11 6.01
C GLY A 83 6.82 -10.77 4.67
N GLN A 84 5.56 -11.19 4.48
CA GLN A 84 5.06 -11.75 3.22
C GLN A 84 4.30 -10.75 2.36
N HIS A 85 4.03 -9.55 2.87
CA HIS A 85 3.44 -8.52 2.05
C HIS A 85 4.44 -8.16 0.95
N THR A 86 3.96 -8.21 -0.30
CA THR A 86 4.84 -8.05 -1.47
C THR A 86 4.83 -6.62 -1.95
N LEU A 87 5.93 -6.22 -2.57
CA LEU A 87 6.06 -4.90 -3.17
C LEU A 87 6.94 -4.98 -4.42
N PRO A 88 6.61 -4.19 -5.45
CA PRO A 88 7.47 -4.04 -6.61
C PRO A 88 8.74 -3.28 -6.21
N VAL A 89 9.90 -3.87 -6.52
CA VAL A 89 11.21 -3.28 -6.32
C VAL A 89 11.96 -3.25 -7.63
N ARG A 90 12.78 -2.21 -7.84
CA ARG A 90 13.74 -2.17 -8.93
C ARG A 90 15.09 -2.66 -8.45
N ARG A 91 15.61 -3.70 -9.09
CA ARG A 91 16.93 -4.28 -8.83
C ARG A 91 17.74 -4.22 -10.11
N GLY A 92 18.64 -3.24 -10.20
CA GLY A 92 19.31 -2.91 -11.46
C GLY A 92 18.32 -2.37 -12.51
N MET A 93 18.20 -3.06 -13.64
CA MET A 93 17.30 -2.66 -14.74
C MET A 93 15.92 -3.31 -14.67
N GLU A 94 15.75 -4.33 -13.82
CA GLU A 94 14.52 -5.12 -13.74
C GLU A 94 13.62 -4.65 -12.59
N GLU A 95 12.31 -4.76 -12.81
CA GLU A 95 11.31 -4.66 -11.76
C GLU A 95 10.88 -6.06 -11.35
N LEU A 96 10.92 -6.34 -10.04
CA LEU A 96 10.59 -7.62 -9.44
C LEU A 96 9.54 -7.41 -8.35
N VAL A 97 8.63 -8.35 -8.18
CA VAL A 97 7.74 -8.40 -7.01
C VAL A 97 8.37 -9.32 -5.98
N VAL A 98 8.70 -8.77 -4.81
CA VAL A 98 9.36 -9.53 -3.73
C VAL A 98 8.59 -9.37 -2.43
N PRO A 99 8.63 -10.36 -1.50
CA PRO A 99 8.13 -10.15 -0.15
C PRO A 99 9.00 -9.14 0.60
N ALA A 100 8.43 -8.39 1.54
CA ALA A 100 9.14 -7.42 2.37
C ALA A 100 10.39 -8.00 3.06
N SER A 101 10.29 -9.26 3.50
CA SER A 101 11.41 -9.96 4.14
C SER A 101 12.62 -10.21 3.21
N ALA A 102 12.44 -10.11 1.89
CA ALA A 102 13.49 -10.31 0.89
C ALA A 102 14.05 -8.98 0.33
N VAL A 103 13.54 -7.84 0.77
CA VAL A 103 14.06 -6.53 0.38
C VAL A 103 15.42 -6.30 1.02
N ARG A 104 16.40 -5.89 0.21
CA ARG A 104 17.80 -5.79 0.61
C ARG A 104 18.49 -4.55 0.03
N ALA A 105 19.71 -4.29 0.50
CA ALA A 105 20.57 -3.26 -0.08
C ALA A 105 20.77 -3.49 -1.59
N GLY A 106 20.71 -2.41 -2.37
CA GLY A 106 20.72 -2.45 -3.83
C GLY A 106 19.33 -2.49 -4.48
N ASP A 107 18.28 -2.79 -3.71
CA ASP A 107 16.90 -2.61 -4.17
C ASP A 107 16.49 -1.14 -4.11
N SER A 108 15.57 -0.76 -4.99
CA SER A 108 14.89 0.53 -4.95
C SER A 108 13.39 0.34 -4.88
N LEU A 109 12.72 1.04 -3.97
CA LEU A 109 11.26 1.05 -3.91
C LEU A 109 10.70 2.07 -4.90
N LEU A 110 9.52 1.78 -5.43
CA LEU A 110 8.82 2.68 -6.34
C LEU A 110 8.01 3.69 -5.54
N VAL A 111 8.31 4.97 -5.73
CA VAL A 111 7.71 6.07 -4.99
C VAL A 111 6.95 6.95 -5.96
N LEU A 112 5.71 7.27 -5.61
CA LEU A 112 4.84 8.13 -6.39
C LEU A 112 5.52 9.48 -6.66
N ASP A 113 5.67 9.82 -7.93
CA ASP A 113 6.14 11.11 -8.38
C ASP A 113 4.95 12.09 -8.32
N LYS A 114 4.85 12.83 -7.22
CA LYS A 114 3.77 13.81 -7.05
C LYS A 114 3.87 14.87 -8.16
N PRO A 115 2.75 15.28 -8.80
CA PRO A 115 2.76 16.34 -9.79
C PRO A 115 3.43 17.59 -9.23
N LYS A 116 4.36 18.20 -9.97
CA LYS A 116 4.97 19.46 -9.57
C LYS A 116 3.88 20.52 -9.47
N LEU A 117 3.71 21.12 -8.29
CA LEU A 117 2.71 22.15 -8.03
C LEU A 117 2.77 23.25 -9.12
N GLY A 118 1.65 23.50 -9.78
CA GLY A 118 1.52 24.49 -10.83
C GLY A 118 0.14 24.42 -11.51
N LYS A 119 -0.33 25.53 -12.10
CA LYS A 119 -1.67 25.64 -12.73
C LYS A 119 -1.94 24.64 -13.87
N LYS A 120 -0.91 23.95 -14.37
CA LYS A 120 -0.97 22.97 -15.46
C LYS A 120 -0.63 21.53 -15.02
N ALA A 121 -0.40 21.31 -13.72
CA ALA A 121 -0.13 19.98 -13.23
C ALA A 121 -1.41 19.13 -13.35
N PRO A 122 -1.34 17.92 -13.93
CA PRO A 122 -2.49 17.04 -13.93
C PRO A 122 -2.91 16.73 -12.49
N PRO A 123 -4.21 16.63 -12.20
CA PRO A 123 -4.70 16.13 -10.93
C PRO A 123 -4.07 14.79 -10.55
N LEU A 124 -3.95 14.54 -9.25
CA LEU A 124 -3.47 13.26 -8.73
C LEU A 124 -4.36 12.13 -9.26
N GLY A 125 -3.75 11.03 -9.72
CA GLY A 125 -4.47 9.86 -10.25
C GLY A 125 -4.77 9.87 -11.74
N GLU A 126 -4.58 10.99 -12.45
CA GLU A 126 -4.78 11.04 -13.92
C GLU A 126 -3.54 10.61 -14.71
N GLN A 127 -2.36 10.94 -14.21
CA GLN A 127 -1.08 10.51 -14.78
C GLN A 127 -0.19 9.97 -13.68
N MET A 128 -0.12 8.65 -13.59
CA MET A 128 0.67 7.97 -12.57
C MET A 128 2.11 7.79 -13.05
N ALA A 129 3.05 8.23 -12.21
CA ALA A 129 4.47 8.05 -12.43
C ALA A 129 5.13 7.65 -11.11
N PHE A 130 6.08 6.72 -11.19
CA PHE A 130 6.81 6.22 -10.02
C PHE A 130 8.31 6.31 -10.27
N ARG A 131 9.04 6.83 -9.29
CA ARG A 131 10.50 6.93 -9.33
C ARG A 131 11.12 5.91 -8.38
N PRO A 132 12.19 5.23 -8.80
CA PRO A 132 12.91 4.34 -7.91
C PRO A 132 13.72 5.14 -6.89
N TYR A 133 13.60 4.77 -5.61
CA TYR A 133 14.41 5.28 -4.52
C TYR A 133 15.08 4.13 -3.78
N GLY A 134 16.42 4.19 -3.70
CA GLY A 134 17.22 3.15 -3.04
C GLY A 134 16.80 2.91 -1.59
N VAL A 135 16.73 1.64 -1.21
CA VAL A 135 16.52 1.21 0.17
C VAL A 135 17.75 1.59 0.99
N LEU A 136 17.52 2.39 2.03
CA LEU A 136 18.53 2.80 3.00
C LEU A 136 18.62 1.83 4.17
N GLU A 137 17.48 1.31 4.59
CA GLU A 137 17.36 0.44 5.76
C GLU A 137 16.17 -0.50 5.59
N SER A 138 16.33 -1.75 6.05
CA SER A 138 15.24 -2.70 6.25
C SER A 138 15.38 -3.28 7.65
N ARG A 139 14.46 -2.90 8.54
CA ARG A 139 14.47 -3.27 9.95
C ARG A 139 13.32 -4.22 10.27
N LYS A 140 13.65 -5.37 10.84
CA LYS A 140 12.70 -6.31 11.42
C LYS A 140 12.37 -5.93 12.87
N TYR A 141 11.11 -5.92 13.24
CA TYR A 141 10.67 -5.71 14.63
C TYR A 141 9.39 -6.48 14.95
N THR A 142 9.14 -6.70 16.24
CA THR A 142 7.94 -7.34 16.80
C THR A 142 7.32 -6.44 17.86
N GLY A 143 6.16 -6.83 18.42
CA GLY A 143 5.52 -6.08 19.51
C GLY A 143 4.66 -4.89 19.05
N TYR A 144 4.20 -4.90 17.79
CA TYR A 144 3.19 -3.94 17.34
C TYR A 144 1.80 -4.39 17.80
N GLU A 145 1.13 -3.56 18.61
CA GLU A 145 -0.16 -3.86 19.23
C GLU A 145 -1.38 -3.34 18.44
N GLY A 146 -1.14 -2.53 17.40
CA GLY A 146 -2.18 -1.97 16.55
C GLY A 146 -2.84 -2.99 15.64
N ASN A 147 -3.88 -2.55 14.93
CA ASN A 147 -4.54 -3.35 13.90
C ASN A 147 -3.66 -3.41 12.64
N VAL A 148 -3.74 -4.53 11.92
CA VAL A 148 -3.17 -4.67 10.59
C VAL A 148 -4.27 -5.02 9.59
N TYR A 149 -4.09 -4.52 8.37
CA TYR A 149 -5.09 -4.55 7.33
C TYR A 149 -4.54 -5.27 6.11
N GLN A 150 -5.28 -6.27 5.66
CA GLN A 150 -5.12 -6.81 4.33
C GLN A 150 -6.09 -6.06 3.42
N VAL A 151 -5.56 -5.41 2.38
CA VAL A 151 -6.33 -4.56 1.48
C VAL A 151 -6.16 -5.10 0.06
N ASP A 152 -7.29 -5.37 -0.58
CA ASP A 152 -7.37 -5.72 -1.98
C ASP A 152 -7.92 -4.55 -2.79
N THR A 153 -7.45 -4.43 -4.02
CA THR A 153 -7.89 -3.44 -5.00
C THR A 153 -8.02 -4.13 -6.36
N GLU A 154 -8.86 -3.60 -7.24
CA GLU A 154 -9.01 -4.17 -8.60
C GLU A 154 -7.70 -4.10 -9.40
N ASP A 155 -6.86 -3.09 -9.12
CA ASP A 155 -5.53 -2.93 -9.72
C ASP A 155 -4.47 -3.90 -9.16
N GLY A 156 -4.74 -4.52 -8.01
CA GLY A 156 -3.77 -5.40 -7.33
C GLY A 156 -2.56 -4.67 -6.73
N THR A 157 -2.55 -3.34 -6.71
CA THR A 157 -1.53 -2.52 -6.04
C THR A 157 -2.17 -1.45 -5.16
N LEU A 158 -1.37 -0.77 -4.34
CA LEU A 158 -1.81 0.34 -3.50
C LEU A 158 -0.66 1.31 -3.25
N VAL A 159 -0.95 2.61 -3.26
CA VAL A 159 0.01 3.64 -2.84
C VAL A 159 -0.11 3.86 -1.33
N VAL A 160 0.93 3.50 -0.59
CA VAL A 160 1.01 3.57 0.86
C VAL A 160 2.22 4.39 1.30
N ASN A 161 2.02 5.44 2.09
CA ASN A 161 3.06 6.40 2.47
C ASN A 161 3.81 6.97 1.25
N GLY A 162 3.12 7.08 0.11
CA GLY A 162 3.70 7.46 -1.18
C GLY A 162 4.53 6.36 -1.87
N LEU A 163 4.67 5.17 -1.30
CA LEU A 163 5.35 4.02 -1.89
C LEU A 163 4.34 3.06 -2.50
N LEU A 164 4.70 2.42 -3.60
CA LEU A 164 3.85 1.41 -4.22
C LEU A 164 4.07 0.05 -3.55
N VAL A 165 2.98 -0.58 -3.11
CA VAL A 165 2.96 -1.95 -2.60
C VAL A 165 1.96 -2.80 -3.40
N SER A 166 2.10 -4.11 -3.33
CA SER A 166 1.15 -5.03 -3.95
C SER A 166 0.02 -5.35 -2.96
N CYS A 167 -1.21 -5.41 -3.46
CA CYS A 167 -2.34 -5.94 -2.71
C CYS A 167 -2.34 -7.48 -2.76
N SER A 168 -3.04 -8.11 -1.83
CA SER A 168 -3.18 -9.57 -1.78
C SER A 168 -4.20 -10.08 -2.78
N GLY A 169 -3.89 -10.04 -4.08
CA GLY A 169 -4.66 -10.79 -5.05
C GLY A 169 -4.55 -12.30 -4.80
N SER A 170 -5.69 -12.94 -4.51
CA SER A 170 -5.93 -14.39 -4.60
C SER A 170 -5.12 -15.03 -5.73
N SER A 171 -4.28 -16.00 -5.39
CA SER A 171 -3.79 -17.07 -6.29
C SER A 171 -3.53 -16.64 -7.75
N TRP A 172 -2.31 -16.22 -8.07
CA TRP A 172 -1.84 -16.34 -9.45
C TRP A 172 -1.46 -17.80 -9.72
N GLU A 173 -2.45 -18.64 -10.03
CA GLU A 173 -2.20 -19.70 -11.00
C GLU A 173 -2.38 -19.06 -12.38
N LEU A 174 -1.30 -18.98 -13.16
CA LEU A 174 -1.42 -18.75 -14.59
C LEU A 174 -2.15 -19.97 -15.18
N PRO A 175 -3.27 -19.81 -15.90
CA PRO A 175 -3.78 -20.92 -16.69
C PRO A 175 -2.74 -21.25 -17.76
N LYS A 176 -2.30 -22.51 -17.77
CA LYS A 176 -1.70 -23.14 -18.96
C LYS A 176 -2.81 -23.64 -19.87
#